data_AF-S2E6V0-F1
#
_entry.id   AF-S2E6V0-F1
#
_cell.length_a   1.000
_cell.length_b   1.000
_cell.length_c   1.000
_cell.angle_alpha   90.00
_cell.angle_beta   90.00
_cell.angle_gamma   90.00
#
_symmetry.space_group_name_H-M   'P 1'
#
loop_
_entity.id
_entity.type
_entity.pdbx_description
1 polymer ?
#
loop_
_entity_poly.entity_id
_entity_poly.type
_entity_poly.pdbx_seq_one_letter_code
_entity_poly.pdbx_strand_id
1 'polypeptide(L)'
;MANIIFTIPSVLNSGGGEKKTPITANSLQDAFTKISEVMGDDFKRRVLEGDGTPRSLINIYINGKNSKFSNGMETLLKDGDEVYILPAVAGGSDELSKKELDKYSRQVMLEEIGYGGQLKLKNSKICVVGVGGLGNPITTRLAAMGVGTLRIVDRDVIELSNLHRQTMFDEDDVGQVKVEVAAKKLQKLNPDCKIEALAVSVNDYTALEVVDGCDVIVDALDSVNARYALNKACVKFGIPFVTGAAVGVSGQIFTIIPGTSACYHCMFPSLDEDTMPTCSLEGVHPSILSIVGGIEVAEAVKVITGKKPSLSDKILHVDIENLDFTTTRTFKVEECPVCGTGKKEETVKEELILEELCGRNRGKRTFSITPTSTFDLDVNSVTGIAKQKGFLIDNQGEFGLSLRTNDLYVSFMKKGSAVIVGPKDEKDAIILYNELLGNKIIKPTN
;
A
#
# COMPACT_ATOMS: atom_id res chain seq x y z
N MET A 1 -22.36 6.19 -49.91
CA MET A 1 -21.20 6.00 -49.01
C MET A 1 -20.15 7.00 -49.40
N ALA A 2 -19.74 7.81 -48.44
CA ALA A 2 -18.76 8.86 -48.65
C ALA A 2 -17.34 8.29 -48.58
N ASN A 3 -16.45 8.74 -49.45
CA ASN A 3 -15.02 8.44 -49.37
C ASN A 3 -14.36 9.39 -48.38
N ILE A 4 -13.83 8.84 -47.29
CA ILE A 4 -13.23 9.60 -46.20
C ILE A 4 -11.81 9.09 -45.89
N ILE A 5 -11.06 9.87 -45.13
CA ILE A 5 -9.80 9.44 -44.52
C ILE A 5 -10.01 9.25 -43.02
N PHE A 6 -9.75 8.05 -42.50
CA PHE A 6 -9.73 7.78 -41.06
C PHE A 6 -8.30 7.81 -40.55
N THR A 7 -7.99 8.76 -39.69
CA THR A 7 -6.66 9.00 -39.15
C THR A 7 -6.56 8.52 -37.71
N ILE A 8 -5.60 7.63 -37.48
CA ILE A 8 -5.31 7.00 -36.18
C ILE A 8 -3.94 7.51 -35.72
N PRO A 9 -3.83 8.12 -34.53
CA PRO A 9 -2.58 8.64 -34.02
C PRO A 9 -1.64 7.50 -33.61
N SER A 10 -0.35 7.77 -33.58
CA SER A 10 0.69 6.77 -33.24
C SER A 10 0.43 6.02 -31.93
N VAL A 11 -0.14 6.70 -30.94
CA VAL A 11 -0.49 6.15 -29.63
C VAL A 11 -1.58 5.07 -29.70
N LEU A 12 -2.45 5.10 -30.71
CA LEU A 12 -3.50 4.11 -30.95
C LEU A 12 -3.14 3.12 -32.09
N ASN A 13 -1.95 3.26 -32.69
CA ASN A 13 -1.45 2.43 -33.79
C ASN A 13 -0.20 1.62 -33.39
N SER A 14 -0.15 1.11 -32.16
CA SER A 14 0.94 0.21 -31.70
C SER A 14 2.36 0.72 -31.95
N GLY A 15 2.58 2.04 -31.92
CA GLY A 15 3.90 2.64 -32.16
C GLY A 15 4.30 2.77 -33.65
N GLY A 16 3.46 2.34 -34.59
CA GLY A 16 3.72 2.38 -36.04
C GLY A 16 3.56 3.75 -36.70
N GLY A 17 3.59 4.84 -35.93
CA GLY A 17 3.33 6.20 -36.42
C GLY A 17 1.85 6.49 -36.65
N GLU A 18 1.53 7.72 -37.08
CA GLU A 18 0.18 8.09 -37.50
C GLU A 18 -0.20 7.31 -38.75
N LYS A 19 -1.41 6.74 -38.77
CA LYS A 19 -1.93 5.96 -39.89
C LYS A 19 -3.17 6.62 -40.46
N LYS A 20 -3.10 6.99 -41.74
CA LYS A 20 -4.23 7.51 -42.51
C LYS A 20 -4.78 6.41 -43.40
N THR A 21 -6.03 6.02 -43.17
CA THR A 21 -6.66 4.90 -43.86
C THR A 21 -7.86 5.39 -44.67
N PRO A 22 -7.82 5.33 -46.01
CA PRO A 22 -8.98 5.66 -46.81
C PRO A 22 -10.06 4.59 -46.65
N ILE A 23 -11.28 4.99 -46.31
CA ILE A 23 -12.44 4.10 -46.19
C ILE A 23 -13.68 4.76 -46.79
N THR A 24 -14.67 3.94 -47.18
CA THR A 24 -15.95 4.44 -47.68
C THR A 24 -17.01 4.22 -46.60
N ALA A 25 -17.62 5.27 -46.04
CA ALA A 25 -18.58 5.17 -44.93
C ALA A 25 -19.76 6.15 -45.07
N ASN A 26 -20.96 5.78 -44.61
CA ASN A 26 -22.13 6.69 -44.60
C ASN A 26 -22.22 7.52 -43.31
N SER A 27 -21.82 6.96 -42.17
CA SER A 27 -21.89 7.58 -40.86
C SER A 27 -20.64 7.26 -40.04
N LEU A 28 -20.48 7.91 -38.88
CA LEU A 28 -19.41 7.55 -37.95
C LEU A 28 -19.50 6.10 -37.47
N GLN A 29 -20.69 5.59 -37.17
CA GLN A 29 -20.85 4.18 -36.79
C GLN A 29 -20.31 3.23 -37.86
N ASP A 30 -20.65 3.51 -39.13
CA ASP A 30 -20.16 2.74 -40.27
C ASP A 30 -18.64 2.88 -40.44
N ALA A 31 -18.09 4.08 -40.22
CA ALA A 31 -16.65 4.33 -40.27
C ALA A 31 -15.87 3.55 -39.20
N PHE A 32 -16.37 3.53 -37.96
CA PHE A 32 -15.75 2.78 -36.85
C PHE A 32 -15.83 1.27 -37.05
N THR A 33 -16.93 0.75 -37.61
CA THR A 33 -17.04 -0.67 -37.99
C THR A 33 -15.98 -1.03 -39.04
N LYS A 34 -15.89 -0.25 -40.13
CA LYS A 34 -14.97 -0.53 -41.23
C LYS A 34 -13.50 -0.40 -40.84
N ILE A 35 -13.14 0.66 -40.11
CA ILE A 35 -11.74 0.83 -39.67
C ILE A 35 -11.34 -0.29 -38.70
N SER A 36 -12.28 -0.80 -37.91
CA SER A 36 -12.05 -1.92 -37.00
C SER A 36 -11.82 -3.25 -37.73
N GLU A 37 -12.47 -3.47 -38.87
CA GLU A 37 -12.18 -4.61 -39.74
C GLU A 37 -10.78 -4.51 -40.35
N VAL A 38 -10.35 -3.31 -40.73
CA VAL A 38 -9.02 -3.06 -41.31
C VAL A 38 -7.90 -3.18 -40.27
N MET A 39 -8.14 -2.66 -39.05
CA MET A 39 -7.13 -2.59 -38.00
C MET A 39 -7.07 -3.85 -37.13
N GLY A 40 -8.10 -4.69 -37.19
CA GLY A 40 -8.18 -5.93 -36.44
C GLY A 40 -8.51 -5.74 -34.95
N ASP A 41 -8.45 -6.85 -34.22
CA ASP A 41 -9.02 -6.91 -32.86
C ASP A 41 -8.22 -6.12 -31.83
N ASP A 42 -6.91 -5.90 -32.04
CA ASP A 42 -6.11 -5.10 -31.11
C ASP A 42 -6.56 -3.63 -31.09
N PHE A 43 -6.90 -3.06 -32.26
CA PHE A 43 -7.49 -1.73 -32.34
C PHE A 43 -8.87 -1.68 -31.68
N LYS A 44 -9.73 -2.67 -31.97
CA LYS A 44 -11.07 -2.76 -31.35
C LYS A 44 -10.97 -2.70 -29.84
N ARG A 45 -10.10 -3.51 -29.22
CA ARG A 45 -9.91 -3.51 -27.76
C ARG A 45 -9.51 -2.14 -27.20
N ARG A 46 -8.69 -1.38 -27.92
CA ARG A 46 -8.18 -0.06 -27.48
C ARG A 46 -9.15 1.09 -27.69
N VAL A 47 -10.01 1.00 -28.70
CA VAL A 47 -10.81 2.14 -29.20
C VAL A 47 -12.31 1.95 -28.99
N LEU A 48 -12.82 0.72 -28.92
CA LEU A 48 -14.24 0.40 -28.77
C LEU A 48 -14.56 -0.25 -27.42
N GLU A 49 -15.80 -0.06 -26.97
CA GLU A 49 -16.44 -0.84 -25.91
C GLU A 49 -16.98 -2.18 -26.46
N GLY A 50 -17.42 -3.08 -25.56
CA GLY A 50 -17.93 -4.41 -25.93
C GLY A 50 -19.20 -4.39 -26.79
N ASP A 51 -19.94 -3.27 -26.81
CA ASP A 51 -21.13 -3.05 -27.64
C ASP A 51 -20.81 -2.42 -29.01
N GLY A 52 -19.52 -2.17 -29.30
CA GLY A 52 -19.05 -1.59 -30.57
C GLY A 52 -19.12 -0.07 -30.64
N THR A 53 -19.47 0.62 -29.56
CA THR A 53 -19.37 2.08 -29.48
C THR A 53 -17.93 2.53 -29.17
N PRO A 54 -17.47 3.71 -29.63
CA PRO A 54 -16.16 4.23 -29.23
C PRO A 54 -16.10 4.45 -27.72
N ARG A 55 -14.97 4.07 -27.10
CA ARG A 55 -14.74 4.30 -25.67
C ARG A 55 -14.92 5.77 -25.35
N SER A 56 -15.43 6.07 -24.15
CA SER A 56 -15.66 7.44 -23.66
C SER A 56 -14.40 8.33 -23.71
N LEU A 57 -13.22 7.73 -23.73
CA LEU A 57 -11.92 8.39 -23.82
C LEU A 57 -11.44 8.55 -25.26
N ILE A 58 -12.26 8.35 -26.28
CA ILE A 58 -11.87 8.58 -27.68
C ILE A 58 -12.61 9.83 -28.16
N ASN A 59 -11.87 10.94 -28.22
CA ASN A 59 -12.34 12.16 -28.85
C ASN A 59 -12.31 12.00 -30.37
N ILE A 60 -13.43 12.31 -31.01
CA ILE A 60 -13.61 12.20 -32.46
C ILE A 60 -13.60 13.60 -33.06
N TYR A 61 -12.89 13.78 -34.15
CA TYR A 61 -12.83 15.03 -34.90
C TYR A 61 -13.20 14.76 -36.36
N ILE A 62 -14.02 15.63 -36.96
CA ILE A 62 -14.27 15.62 -38.40
C ILE A 62 -13.75 16.94 -38.97
N ASN A 63 -12.81 16.86 -39.93
CA ASN A 63 -12.17 18.03 -40.54
C ASN A 63 -11.62 19.03 -39.50
N GLY A 64 -10.99 18.48 -38.44
CA GLY A 64 -10.39 19.26 -37.35
C GLY A 64 -11.38 19.85 -36.32
N LYS A 65 -12.70 19.66 -36.49
CA LYS A 65 -13.69 20.13 -35.50
C LYS A 65 -14.00 19.02 -34.49
N ASN A 66 -13.79 19.33 -33.20
CA ASN A 66 -14.18 18.45 -32.10
C ASN A 66 -15.69 18.27 -32.12
N SER A 67 -16.12 17.04 -31.98
CA SER A 67 -17.48 16.67 -32.22
C SER A 67 -18.30 16.42 -30.98
N LYS A 68 -18.74 17.50 -30.34
CA LYS A 68 -19.96 17.46 -29.53
C LYS A 68 -21.15 17.44 -30.49
N PHE A 69 -21.40 16.31 -31.14
CA PHE A 69 -22.46 16.19 -32.15
C PHE A 69 -23.85 16.26 -31.51
N SER A 70 -24.80 16.86 -32.22
CA SER A 70 -26.23 16.77 -31.89
C SER A 70 -26.83 15.37 -32.18
N ASN A 71 -26.20 14.57 -33.05
CA ASN A 71 -26.66 13.23 -33.47
C ASN A 71 -25.66 12.09 -33.16
N GLY A 72 -24.58 12.34 -32.42
CA GLY A 72 -23.62 11.30 -32.01
C GLY A 72 -23.04 10.46 -33.15
N MET A 73 -23.07 9.13 -33.00
CA MET A 73 -22.55 8.14 -33.96
C MET A 73 -23.36 8.04 -35.26
N GLU A 74 -24.58 8.58 -35.28
CA GLU A 74 -25.43 8.67 -36.49
C GLU A 74 -25.04 9.84 -37.40
N THR A 75 -24.04 10.64 -37.01
CA THR A 75 -23.55 11.75 -37.84
C THR A 75 -23.14 11.23 -39.22
N LEU A 76 -23.76 11.81 -40.26
CA LEU A 76 -23.49 11.49 -41.66
C LEU A 76 -22.17 12.11 -42.12
N LEU A 77 -21.40 11.34 -42.88
CA LEU A 77 -20.12 11.73 -43.44
C LEU A 77 -20.26 12.15 -44.91
N LYS A 78 -19.41 13.08 -45.35
CA LYS A 78 -19.36 13.60 -46.73
C LYS A 78 -18.07 13.20 -47.43
N ASP A 79 -18.10 13.17 -48.75
CA ASP A 79 -16.92 12.91 -49.57
C ASP A 79 -15.82 13.92 -49.23
N GLY A 80 -14.62 13.39 -48.93
CA GLY A 80 -13.45 14.18 -48.55
C GLY A 80 -13.33 14.48 -47.07
N ASP A 81 -14.25 14.03 -46.21
CA ASP A 81 -14.11 14.21 -44.76
C ASP A 81 -12.87 13.47 -44.22
N GLU A 82 -12.16 14.10 -43.28
CA GLU A 82 -11.12 13.47 -42.47
C GLU A 82 -11.66 13.23 -41.05
N VAL A 83 -11.78 11.96 -40.66
CA VAL A 83 -12.13 11.53 -39.30
C VAL A 83 -10.84 11.26 -38.54
N TYR A 84 -10.58 12.04 -37.49
CA TYR A 84 -9.39 11.89 -36.65
C TYR A 84 -9.81 11.49 -35.24
N ILE A 85 -9.24 10.41 -34.71
CA ILE A 85 -9.48 10.01 -33.32
C ILE A 85 -8.30 10.41 -32.45
N LEU A 86 -8.58 10.90 -31.27
CA LEU A 86 -7.58 11.13 -30.23
C LEU A 86 -8.02 10.41 -28.98
N PRO A 87 -7.13 9.69 -28.28
CA PRO A 87 -7.39 9.45 -26.88
C PRO A 87 -7.64 10.80 -26.22
N ALA A 88 -8.60 10.87 -25.30
CA ALA A 88 -8.97 12.03 -24.54
C ALA A 88 -7.86 12.33 -23.54
N VAL A 89 -6.72 12.78 -24.06
CA VAL A 89 -5.60 13.34 -23.30
C VAL A 89 -5.76 14.86 -23.15
N ALA A 90 -6.86 15.42 -23.69
CA ALA A 90 -7.22 16.82 -23.55
C ALA A 90 -8.74 17.00 -23.65
N GLY A 91 -9.39 17.15 -22.49
CA GLY A 91 -10.71 17.76 -22.36
C GLY A 91 -11.86 16.78 -22.16
N GLY A 92 -12.45 16.80 -20.95
CA GLY A 92 -13.80 16.29 -20.74
C GLY A 92 -14.22 15.98 -19.31
N SER A 93 -13.30 15.51 -18.46
CA SER A 93 -13.56 15.41 -17.02
C SER A 93 -12.39 16.08 -16.28
N ASP A 94 -12.71 17.11 -15.49
CA ASP A 94 -11.73 17.88 -14.70
C ASP A 94 -11.17 17.09 -13.50
N GLU A 95 -11.42 15.78 -13.44
CA GLU A 95 -11.06 14.93 -12.30
C GLU A 95 -9.61 14.43 -12.38
N LEU A 96 -9.07 14.17 -13.57
CA LEU A 96 -7.63 13.96 -13.79
C LEU A 96 -7.06 15.15 -14.56
N SER A 97 -6.09 15.83 -13.97
CA SER A 97 -5.37 16.92 -14.62
C SER A 97 -4.58 16.43 -15.82
N LYS A 98 -4.24 17.34 -16.74
CA LYS A 98 -3.39 17.03 -17.90
C LYS A 98 -2.03 16.42 -17.51
N LYS A 99 -1.46 16.88 -16.38
CA LYS A 99 -0.21 16.35 -15.81
C LYS A 99 -0.39 14.90 -15.35
N GLU A 100 -1.49 14.61 -14.65
CA GLU A 100 -1.80 13.24 -14.20
C GLU A 100 -2.06 12.30 -15.39
N LEU A 101 -2.77 12.77 -16.43
CA LEU A 101 -3.00 11.98 -17.63
C LEU A 101 -1.72 11.64 -18.39
N ASP A 102 -0.79 12.59 -18.49
CA ASP A 102 0.52 12.34 -19.08
C ASP A 102 1.31 11.31 -18.26
N LYS A 103 1.40 11.53 -16.94
CA LYS A 103 2.10 10.67 -15.98
C LYS A 103 1.56 9.23 -15.96
N TYR A 104 0.24 9.06 -15.94
CA TYR A 104 -0.42 7.75 -15.82
C TYR A 104 -0.89 7.19 -17.16
N SER A 105 -0.56 7.82 -18.28
CA SER A 105 -0.99 7.41 -19.63
C SER A 105 -0.81 5.91 -19.89
N ARG A 106 0.30 5.30 -19.47
CA ARG A 106 0.57 3.87 -19.68
C ARG A 106 -0.31 2.97 -18.80
N GLN A 107 -0.72 3.43 -17.62
CA GLN A 107 -1.64 2.71 -16.73
C GLN A 107 -3.09 2.87 -17.20
N VAL A 108 -3.48 4.07 -17.63
CA VAL A 108 -4.81 4.37 -18.17
C VAL A 108 -5.11 3.55 -19.44
N MET A 109 -4.09 3.15 -20.21
CA MET A 109 -4.26 2.28 -21.39
C MET A 109 -4.46 0.80 -21.05
N LEU A 110 -4.19 0.36 -19.81
CA LEU A 110 -4.41 -1.03 -19.40
C LEU A 110 -5.90 -1.28 -19.22
N GLU A 111 -6.42 -2.36 -19.80
CA GLU A 111 -7.79 -2.83 -19.55
C GLU A 111 -8.01 -3.14 -18.06
N GLU A 112 -6.93 -3.52 -17.38
CA GLU A 112 -6.91 -3.81 -15.96
C GLU A 112 -7.19 -2.58 -15.08
N ILE A 113 -6.87 -1.36 -15.55
CA ILE A 113 -7.01 -0.12 -14.78
C ILE A 113 -7.96 0.86 -15.50
N GLY A 114 -7.63 1.27 -16.73
CA GLY A 114 -8.43 2.25 -17.46
C GLY A 114 -8.42 3.64 -16.81
N TYR A 115 -9.11 4.60 -17.41
CA TYR A 115 -9.31 5.92 -16.79
C TYR A 115 -10.09 5.81 -15.48
N GLY A 116 -11.17 5.02 -15.48
CA GLY A 116 -12.01 4.81 -14.30
C GLY A 116 -11.27 4.19 -13.14
N GLY A 117 -10.37 3.22 -13.38
CA GLY A 117 -9.54 2.65 -12.32
C GLY A 117 -8.47 3.62 -11.84
N GLN A 118 -7.87 4.43 -12.72
CA GLN A 118 -6.92 5.46 -12.31
C GLN A 118 -7.58 6.53 -11.43
N LEU A 119 -8.82 6.91 -11.75
CA LEU A 119 -9.62 7.81 -10.94
C LEU A 119 -9.95 7.21 -9.56
N LYS A 120 -10.32 5.92 -9.52
CA LYS A 120 -10.53 5.20 -8.25
C LYS A 120 -9.25 5.16 -7.41
N LEU A 121 -8.08 4.94 -8.01
CA LEU A 121 -6.79 5.03 -7.31
C LEU A 121 -6.55 6.45 -6.77
N LYS A 122 -6.76 7.48 -7.59
CA LYS A 122 -6.62 8.88 -7.15
C LYS A 122 -7.55 9.24 -5.99
N ASN A 123 -8.74 8.65 -5.93
CA ASN A 123 -9.71 8.95 -4.88
C ASN A 123 -9.63 8.00 -3.68
N SER A 124 -8.75 7.00 -3.72
CA SER A 124 -8.65 6.01 -2.64
C SER A 124 -7.69 6.42 -1.54
N LYS A 125 -7.93 5.82 -0.37
CA LYS A 125 -7.06 5.81 0.79
C LYS A 125 -6.61 4.39 1.09
N ILE A 126 -5.34 4.10 0.82
CA ILE A 126 -4.72 2.80 1.12
C ILE A 126 -3.84 2.95 2.37
N CYS A 127 -3.96 2.01 3.31
CA CYS A 127 -3.04 1.91 4.44
C CYS A 127 -2.05 0.78 4.23
N VAL A 128 -0.75 1.06 4.33
CA VAL A 128 0.31 0.05 4.36
C VAL A 128 0.86 -0.01 5.78
N VAL A 129 0.77 -1.18 6.40
CA VAL A 129 1.25 -1.42 7.76
C VAL A 129 2.58 -2.16 7.69
N GLY A 130 3.65 -1.50 8.13
CA GLY A 130 5.04 -1.87 7.90
C GLY A 130 5.62 -1.11 6.72
N VAL A 131 6.72 -0.38 6.94
CA VAL A 131 7.50 0.31 5.90
C VAL A 131 8.92 -0.25 5.83
N GLY A 132 9.09 -1.50 6.28
CA GLY A 132 10.34 -2.26 6.21
C GLY A 132 10.62 -2.86 4.84
N GLY A 133 11.23 -4.04 4.81
CA GLY A 133 11.71 -4.67 3.57
C GLY A 133 10.58 -5.00 2.58
N LEU A 134 9.44 -5.46 3.08
CA LEU A 134 8.25 -5.73 2.27
C LEU A 134 7.47 -4.45 1.96
N GLY A 135 7.35 -3.54 2.93
CA GLY A 135 6.60 -2.28 2.80
C GLY A 135 7.22 -1.26 1.85
N ASN A 136 8.56 -1.20 1.75
CA ASN A 136 9.29 -0.31 0.84
C ASN A 136 8.85 -0.44 -0.64
N PRO A 137 8.90 -1.62 -1.26
CA PRO A 137 8.45 -1.79 -2.64
C PRO A 137 6.94 -1.57 -2.80
N ILE A 138 6.13 -1.86 -1.79
CA ILE A 138 4.66 -1.65 -1.81
C ILE A 138 4.33 -0.15 -1.85
N THR A 139 4.79 0.59 -0.85
CA THR A 139 4.50 2.03 -0.70
C THR A 139 5.01 2.84 -1.89
N THR A 140 6.23 2.54 -2.35
CA THR A 140 6.83 3.18 -3.53
C THR A 140 5.97 2.98 -4.77
N ARG A 141 5.51 1.75 -5.02
CA ARG A 141 4.67 1.43 -6.18
C ARG A 141 3.28 2.06 -6.08
N LEU A 142 2.61 1.97 -4.94
CA LEU A 142 1.29 2.58 -4.74
C LEU A 142 1.34 4.10 -4.93
N ALA A 143 2.34 4.77 -4.34
CA ALA A 143 2.54 6.20 -4.56
C ALA A 143 2.81 6.50 -6.06
N ALA A 144 3.67 5.73 -6.72
CA ALA A 144 3.97 5.91 -8.15
C ALA A 144 2.78 5.58 -9.07
N MET A 145 1.83 4.73 -8.63
CA MET A 145 0.58 4.41 -9.34
C MET A 145 -0.50 5.48 -9.17
N GLY A 146 -0.26 6.51 -8.35
CA GLY A 146 -1.22 7.62 -8.20
C GLY A 146 -2.37 7.31 -7.26
N VAL A 147 -2.11 6.53 -6.21
CA VAL A 147 -3.01 6.46 -5.05
C VAL A 147 -3.18 7.87 -4.45
N GLY A 148 -4.42 8.25 -4.12
CA GLY A 148 -4.75 9.56 -3.59
C GLY A 148 -4.14 9.84 -2.22
N THR A 149 -4.47 8.98 -1.26
CA THR A 149 -3.92 9.03 0.10
C THR A 149 -3.25 7.71 0.44
N LEU A 150 -1.97 7.76 0.80
CA LEU A 150 -1.24 6.61 1.30
C LEU A 150 -0.95 6.82 2.78
N ARG A 151 -1.65 6.07 3.63
CA ARG A 151 -1.32 5.98 5.05
C ARG A 151 -0.22 4.93 5.22
N ILE A 152 0.84 5.30 5.92
CA ILE A 152 1.96 4.41 6.22
C ILE A 152 2.14 4.31 7.73
N VAL A 153 2.31 3.09 8.22
CA VAL A 153 2.39 2.79 9.65
C VAL A 153 3.65 1.99 9.92
N ASP A 154 4.51 2.45 10.81
CA ASP A 154 5.69 1.72 11.28
C ASP A 154 6.16 2.36 12.59
N ARG A 155 6.67 1.56 13.52
CA ARG A 155 7.14 2.03 14.83
C ARG A 155 8.65 2.12 14.94
N ASP A 156 9.38 1.63 13.95
CA ASP A 156 10.81 1.45 14.04
C ASP A 156 11.62 2.66 13.55
N VAL A 157 12.91 2.61 13.86
CA VAL A 157 13.96 3.47 13.30
C VAL A 157 14.77 2.71 12.26
N ILE A 158 15.44 3.45 11.38
CA ILE A 158 16.27 2.89 10.31
C ILE A 158 17.60 2.42 10.89
N GLU A 159 17.98 1.17 10.60
CA GLU A 159 19.27 0.60 10.98
C GLU A 159 20.14 0.28 9.76
N LEU A 160 21.46 0.29 9.92
CA LEU A 160 22.39 -0.12 8.85
C LEU A 160 22.08 -1.53 8.32
N SER A 161 21.68 -2.44 9.21
CA SER A 161 21.28 -3.82 8.89
C SER A 161 20.05 -3.90 7.96
N ASN A 162 19.29 -2.80 7.82
CA ASN A 162 18.06 -2.74 7.04
C ASN A 162 18.34 -2.40 5.56
N LEU A 163 19.41 -1.66 5.27
CA LEU A 163 19.63 -1.02 3.97
C LEU A 163 19.75 -1.99 2.79
N HIS A 164 20.23 -3.22 3.02
CA HIS A 164 20.33 -4.24 1.97
C HIS A 164 18.98 -4.67 1.38
N ARG A 165 17.87 -4.44 2.09
CA ARG A 165 16.51 -4.83 1.66
C ARG A 165 15.49 -3.71 1.73
N GLN A 166 15.81 -2.57 2.35
CA GLN A 166 14.95 -1.40 2.46
C GLN A 166 15.52 -0.26 1.60
N THR A 167 15.43 -0.44 0.28
CA THR A 167 16.12 0.38 -0.73
C THR A 167 15.62 1.81 -0.87
N MET A 168 14.52 2.18 -0.19
CA MET A 168 14.10 3.56 -0.06
C MET A 168 15.06 4.35 0.84
N PHE A 169 15.72 3.70 1.80
CA PHE A 169 16.60 4.33 2.78
C PHE A 169 18.08 4.23 2.36
N ASP A 170 18.89 5.15 2.87
CA ASP A 170 20.34 5.20 2.67
C ASP A 170 21.08 5.39 4.01
N GLU A 171 22.41 5.45 3.97
CA GLU A 171 23.23 5.55 5.19
C GLU A 171 22.99 6.84 5.98
N ASP A 172 22.62 7.94 5.31
CA ASP A 172 22.34 9.23 5.95
C ASP A 172 21.00 9.19 6.74
N ASP A 173 20.14 8.22 6.44
CA ASP A 173 18.87 8.03 7.14
C ASP A 173 18.99 7.22 8.44
N VAL A 174 20.14 6.58 8.70
CA VAL A 174 20.30 5.67 9.85
C VAL A 174 20.06 6.40 11.17
N GLY A 175 19.24 5.80 12.04
CA GLY A 175 18.81 6.34 13.33
C GLY A 175 17.53 7.18 13.27
N GLN A 176 17.06 7.56 12.07
CA GLN A 176 15.81 8.31 11.90
C GLN A 176 14.58 7.37 11.91
N VAL A 177 13.41 7.92 12.24
CA VAL A 177 12.14 7.17 12.27
C VAL A 177 11.73 6.77 10.85
N LYS A 178 11.43 5.49 10.62
CA LYS A 178 11.16 4.94 9.27
C LYS A 178 10.02 5.65 8.56
N VAL A 179 8.86 5.80 9.20
CA VAL A 179 7.70 6.44 8.57
C VAL A 179 7.93 7.90 8.19
N GLU A 180 8.75 8.62 8.95
CA GLU A 180 9.03 10.04 8.66
C GLU A 180 9.90 10.19 7.42
N VAL A 181 10.99 9.42 7.36
CA VAL A 181 11.89 9.41 6.19
C VAL A 181 11.13 8.90 4.97
N ALA A 182 10.36 7.82 5.13
CA ALA A 182 9.55 7.28 4.05
C ALA A 182 8.54 8.30 3.53
N ALA A 183 7.85 9.03 4.42
CA ALA A 183 6.91 10.07 4.00
C ALA A 183 7.58 11.16 3.16
N LYS A 184 8.74 11.66 3.60
CA LYS A 184 9.51 12.67 2.84
C LYS A 184 9.91 12.14 1.46
N LYS A 185 10.40 10.90 1.39
CA LYS A 185 10.85 10.28 0.13
C LYS A 185 9.69 9.96 -0.82
N LEU A 186 8.57 9.47 -0.29
CA LEU A 186 7.34 9.20 -1.06
C LEU A 186 6.68 10.49 -1.57
N GLN A 187 6.63 11.55 -0.75
CA GLN A 187 6.11 12.85 -1.18
C GLN A 187 6.96 13.45 -2.31
N LYS A 188 8.29 13.26 -2.27
CA LYS A 188 9.19 13.66 -3.36
C LYS A 188 8.96 12.83 -4.63
N LEU A 189 8.72 11.53 -4.48
CA LEU A 189 8.43 10.62 -5.59
C LEU A 189 7.13 10.97 -6.31
N ASN A 190 6.07 11.23 -5.55
CA ASN A 190 4.79 11.67 -6.10
C ASN A 190 4.15 12.78 -5.25
N PRO A 191 4.35 14.07 -5.64
CA PRO A 191 3.76 15.19 -4.91
C PRO A 191 2.22 15.22 -4.92
N ASP A 192 1.59 14.51 -5.85
CA ASP A 192 0.14 14.47 -6.00
C ASP A 192 -0.50 13.42 -5.06
N CYS A 193 0.31 12.56 -4.42
CA CYS A 193 -0.12 11.60 -3.39
C CYS A 193 0.00 12.23 -2.00
N LYS A 194 -1.07 12.21 -1.21
CA LYS A 194 -1.07 12.64 0.19
C LYS A 194 -0.51 11.52 1.05
N ILE A 195 0.59 11.76 1.75
CA ILE A 195 1.17 10.77 2.68
C ILE A 195 0.71 11.06 4.12
N GLU A 196 0.10 10.07 4.77
CA GLU A 196 -0.24 10.10 6.20
C GLU A 196 0.68 9.14 6.97
N ALA A 197 1.67 9.68 7.69
CA ALA A 197 2.62 8.89 8.45
C ALA A 197 2.16 8.70 9.90
N LEU A 198 2.09 7.45 10.37
CA LEU A 198 1.78 7.10 11.75
C LEU A 198 2.92 6.29 12.37
N ALA A 199 3.61 6.88 13.33
CA ALA A 199 4.67 6.22 14.11
C ALA A 199 4.08 5.45 15.30
N VAL A 200 3.37 4.35 15.03
CA VAL A 200 2.61 3.59 16.04
C VAL A 200 2.85 2.09 15.92
N SER A 201 2.87 1.38 17.04
CA SER A 201 2.80 -0.09 17.05
C SER A 201 1.38 -0.56 16.79
N VAL A 202 1.21 -1.61 15.98
CA VAL A 202 -0.10 -2.21 15.71
C VAL A 202 -0.37 -3.34 16.69
N ASN A 203 -1.43 -3.18 17.47
CA ASN A 203 -1.89 -4.13 18.47
C ASN A 203 -3.41 -3.99 18.66
N ASP A 204 -4.00 -4.75 19.58
CA ASP A 204 -5.45 -4.79 19.79
C ASP A 204 -6.09 -3.44 20.17
N TYR A 205 -5.29 -2.48 20.65
CA TYR A 205 -5.75 -1.17 21.07
C TYR A 205 -5.62 -0.13 19.96
N THR A 206 -4.53 -0.20 19.17
CA THR A 206 -4.20 0.78 18.14
C THR A 206 -4.70 0.40 16.75
N ALA A 207 -4.92 -0.90 16.48
CA ALA A 207 -5.29 -1.38 15.16
C ALA A 207 -6.59 -0.76 14.63
N LEU A 208 -7.54 -0.44 15.52
CA LEU A 208 -8.79 0.22 15.12
C LEU A 208 -8.57 1.62 14.54
N GLU A 209 -7.69 2.42 15.14
CA GLU A 209 -7.35 3.76 14.65
C GLU A 209 -6.56 3.66 13.34
N VAL A 210 -5.66 2.68 13.24
CA VAL A 210 -4.83 2.44 12.05
C VAL A 210 -5.69 2.20 10.81
N VAL A 211 -6.72 1.34 10.91
CA VAL A 211 -7.55 0.97 9.75
C VAL A 211 -8.66 1.95 9.43
N ASP A 212 -9.03 2.83 10.37
CA ASP A 212 -10.21 3.69 10.24
C ASP A 212 -10.14 4.62 9.01
N GLY A 213 -11.24 4.65 8.27
CA GLY A 213 -11.41 5.47 7.06
C GLY A 213 -10.60 5.04 5.84
N CYS A 214 -9.96 3.86 5.84
CA CYS A 214 -9.23 3.33 4.69
C CYS A 214 -10.11 2.42 3.81
N ASP A 215 -9.85 2.41 2.50
CA ASP A 215 -10.56 1.57 1.53
C ASP A 215 -9.99 0.13 1.48
N VAL A 216 -8.68 -0.01 1.71
CA VAL A 216 -7.97 -1.28 1.76
C VAL A 216 -6.74 -1.17 2.64
N ILE A 217 -6.45 -2.23 3.38
CA ILE A 217 -5.24 -2.38 4.20
C ILE A 217 -4.29 -3.36 3.52
N VAL A 218 -3.00 -3.04 3.49
CA VAL A 218 -1.92 -3.91 3.03
C VAL A 218 -0.98 -4.20 4.20
N ASP A 219 -0.84 -5.46 4.57
CA ASP A 219 0.04 -5.94 5.64
C ASP A 219 1.41 -6.30 5.13
N ALA A 220 2.38 -5.52 5.56
CA ALA A 220 3.81 -5.75 5.39
C ALA A 220 4.53 -5.87 6.75
N LEU A 221 3.83 -6.35 7.78
CA LEU A 221 4.37 -6.61 9.11
C LEU A 221 5.29 -7.83 9.10
N ASP A 222 6.11 -7.97 10.13
CA ASP A 222 6.88 -9.18 10.43
C ASP A 222 6.41 -9.88 11.71
N SER A 223 5.51 -9.26 12.47
CA SER A 223 4.91 -9.83 13.68
C SER A 223 3.62 -10.63 13.39
N VAL A 224 3.45 -11.74 14.10
CA VAL A 224 2.23 -12.56 14.06
C VAL A 224 1.11 -11.91 14.87
N ASN A 225 1.42 -11.43 16.08
CA ASN A 225 0.45 -10.81 16.97
C ASN A 225 -0.14 -9.52 16.36
N ALA A 226 0.71 -8.69 15.75
CA ALA A 226 0.25 -7.49 15.05
C ALA A 226 -0.71 -7.82 13.88
N ARG A 227 -0.46 -8.92 13.15
CA ARG A 227 -1.36 -9.39 12.08
C ARG A 227 -2.71 -9.84 12.62
N TYR A 228 -2.75 -10.54 13.75
CA TYR A 228 -4.02 -10.91 14.38
C TYR A 228 -4.83 -9.68 14.80
N ALA A 229 -4.19 -8.68 15.42
CA ALA A 229 -4.83 -7.43 15.79
C ALA A 229 -5.38 -6.69 14.57
N LEU A 230 -4.57 -6.56 13.52
CA LEU A 230 -4.96 -5.91 12.27
C LEU A 230 -6.12 -6.64 11.58
N ASN A 231 -6.08 -7.97 11.52
CA ASN A 231 -7.17 -8.79 10.99
C ASN A 231 -8.47 -8.56 11.77
N LYS A 232 -8.43 -8.54 13.12
CA LYS A 232 -9.61 -8.25 13.95
C LYS A 232 -10.19 -6.87 13.65
N ALA A 233 -9.33 -5.86 13.47
CA ALA A 233 -9.75 -4.51 13.12
C ALA A 233 -10.40 -4.44 11.72
N CYS A 234 -9.75 -5.00 10.69
CA CYS A 234 -10.28 -5.07 9.33
C CYS A 234 -11.64 -5.77 9.27
N VAL A 235 -11.78 -6.92 9.96
CA VAL A 235 -13.04 -7.65 10.04
C VAL A 235 -14.14 -6.81 10.70
N LYS A 236 -13.82 -6.08 11.77
CA LYS A 236 -14.78 -5.23 12.48
C LYS A 236 -15.30 -4.08 11.61
N PHE A 237 -14.44 -3.44 10.82
CA PHE A 237 -14.83 -2.34 9.94
C PHE A 237 -15.33 -2.78 8.56
N GLY A 238 -15.19 -4.07 8.22
CA GLY A 238 -15.52 -4.57 6.89
C GLY A 238 -14.54 -4.12 5.80
N ILE A 239 -13.29 -3.80 6.16
CA ILE A 239 -12.29 -3.28 5.24
C ILE A 239 -11.46 -4.45 4.65
N PRO A 240 -11.34 -4.57 3.32
CA PRO A 240 -10.48 -5.55 2.69
C PRO A 240 -9.02 -5.46 3.14
N PHE A 241 -8.37 -6.62 3.24
CA PHE A 241 -7.06 -6.77 3.83
C PHE A 241 -6.18 -7.68 2.97
N VAL A 242 -5.13 -7.13 2.36
CA VAL A 242 -4.14 -7.88 1.57
C VAL A 242 -2.93 -8.13 2.47
N THR A 243 -2.47 -9.36 2.57
CA THR A 243 -1.37 -9.73 3.47
C THR A 243 -0.29 -10.50 2.75
N GLY A 244 0.95 -10.12 3.03
CA GLY A 244 2.17 -10.76 2.57
C GLY A 244 3.08 -11.15 3.73
N ALA A 245 3.80 -12.25 3.56
CA ALA A 245 4.88 -12.66 4.42
C ALA A 245 6.03 -13.23 3.58
N ALA A 246 7.27 -13.04 4.05
CA ALA A 246 8.45 -13.61 3.41
C ALA A 246 9.54 -13.92 4.44
N VAL A 247 10.22 -15.06 4.25
CA VAL A 247 11.35 -15.50 5.07
C VAL A 247 12.28 -16.33 4.19
N GLY A 248 13.59 -16.17 4.34
CA GLY A 248 14.58 -16.81 3.47
C GLY A 248 14.33 -16.48 2.00
N VAL A 249 13.98 -17.50 1.21
CA VAL A 249 13.67 -17.43 -0.24
C VAL A 249 12.20 -17.72 -0.56
N SER A 250 11.34 -17.80 0.46
CA SER A 250 9.94 -18.16 0.29
C SER A 250 9.01 -17.06 0.78
N GLY A 251 7.82 -16.98 0.19
CA GLY A 251 6.82 -15.98 0.53
C GLY A 251 5.40 -16.51 0.40
N GLN A 252 4.46 -15.84 1.07
CA GLN A 252 3.04 -16.17 1.08
C GLN A 252 2.21 -14.91 0.90
N ILE A 253 1.17 -14.98 0.07
CA ILE A 253 0.25 -13.87 -0.19
C ILE A 253 -1.19 -14.36 -0.22
N PHE A 254 -2.10 -13.61 0.39
CA PHE A 254 -3.54 -13.80 0.21
C PHE A 254 -4.32 -12.51 0.49
N THR A 255 -5.59 -12.51 0.07
CA THR A 255 -6.48 -11.37 0.23
C THR A 255 -7.69 -11.78 1.07
N ILE A 256 -8.02 -11.00 2.08
CA ILE A 256 -9.17 -11.19 2.95
C ILE A 256 -10.24 -10.16 2.58
N ILE A 257 -11.42 -10.64 2.23
CA ILE A 257 -12.64 -9.86 2.07
C ILE A 257 -13.55 -10.17 3.27
N PRO A 258 -13.62 -9.27 4.29
CA PRO A 258 -14.43 -9.50 5.48
C PRO A 258 -15.86 -9.91 5.16
N GLY A 259 -16.36 -10.89 5.93
CA GLY A 259 -17.70 -11.46 5.72
C GLY A 259 -17.81 -12.48 4.59
N THR A 260 -16.95 -12.39 3.56
CA THR A 260 -17.00 -13.26 2.37
C THR A 260 -15.93 -14.35 2.35
N SER A 261 -14.66 -14.02 2.52
CA SER A 261 -13.56 -14.99 2.49
C SER A 261 -13.19 -15.52 3.88
N ALA A 262 -12.27 -16.49 3.93
CA ALA A 262 -11.55 -16.81 5.16
C ALA A 262 -10.84 -15.56 5.69
N CYS A 263 -10.91 -15.30 7.00
CA CYS A 263 -10.05 -14.30 7.66
C CYS A 263 -8.73 -14.95 8.10
N TYR A 264 -7.79 -14.14 8.59
CA TYR A 264 -6.47 -14.64 9.00
C TYR A 264 -6.60 -15.77 10.05
N HIS A 265 -7.50 -15.59 11.02
CA HIS A 265 -7.76 -16.56 12.06
C HIS A 265 -8.48 -17.84 11.57
N CYS A 266 -9.20 -17.79 10.43
CA CYS A 266 -9.72 -19.01 9.82
C CYS A 266 -8.61 -19.89 9.25
N MET A 267 -7.58 -19.26 8.67
CA MET A 267 -6.46 -19.95 8.04
C MET A 267 -5.43 -20.40 9.08
N PHE A 268 -5.24 -19.58 10.11
CA PHE A 268 -4.22 -19.72 11.13
C PHE A 268 -4.85 -19.42 12.50
N PRO A 269 -5.49 -20.39 13.16
CA PRO A 269 -6.24 -20.12 14.40
C PRO A 269 -5.35 -19.85 15.61
N SER A 270 -4.15 -20.44 15.67
CA SER A 270 -3.30 -20.41 16.87
C SER A 270 -1.82 -20.46 16.51
N LEU A 271 -1.35 -19.49 15.72
CA LEU A 271 0.09 -19.33 15.50
C LEU A 271 0.73 -18.73 16.75
N ASP A 272 1.81 -19.36 17.19
CA ASP A 272 2.66 -18.88 18.27
C ASP A 272 3.86 -18.13 17.67
N GLU A 273 3.94 -16.83 17.96
CA GLU A 273 4.98 -15.94 17.45
C GLU A 273 6.39 -16.43 17.82
N ASP A 274 6.56 -16.99 19.03
CA ASP A 274 7.86 -17.46 19.54
C ASP A 274 8.39 -18.69 18.79
N THR A 275 7.49 -19.41 18.10
CA THR A 275 7.85 -20.61 17.32
C THR A 275 8.10 -20.34 15.85
N MET A 276 7.78 -19.13 15.37
CA MET A 276 7.84 -18.80 13.96
C MET A 276 9.25 -18.35 13.54
N PRO A 277 9.76 -18.79 12.38
CA PRO A 277 11.06 -18.34 11.89
C PRO A 277 11.01 -16.84 11.56
N THR A 278 12.00 -16.10 12.05
CA THR A 278 12.11 -14.65 11.81
C THR A 278 13.17 -14.34 10.75
N CYS A 279 13.02 -13.21 10.07
CA CYS A 279 14.02 -12.71 9.11
C CYS A 279 15.41 -12.52 9.76
N SER A 280 15.48 -12.27 11.06
CA SER A 280 16.76 -12.15 11.78
C SER A 280 17.45 -13.49 12.05
N LEU A 281 16.68 -14.58 12.11
CA LEU A 281 17.20 -15.93 12.35
C LEU A 281 17.57 -16.60 11.02
N GLU A 282 16.65 -16.60 10.06
CA GLU A 282 16.80 -17.30 8.77
C GLU A 282 17.41 -16.44 7.67
N GLY A 283 17.45 -15.12 7.86
CA GLY A 283 17.72 -14.18 6.78
C GLY A 283 16.52 -14.00 5.84
N VAL A 284 16.67 -13.11 4.86
CA VAL A 284 15.66 -12.90 3.82
C VAL A 284 16.29 -12.36 2.55
N HIS A 285 15.92 -12.94 1.41
CA HIS A 285 16.41 -12.53 0.10
C HIS A 285 15.66 -11.26 -0.37
N PRO A 286 16.33 -10.14 -0.72
CA PRO A 286 15.66 -8.90 -1.09
C PRO A 286 14.65 -9.04 -2.25
N SER A 287 14.92 -9.91 -3.22
CA SER A 287 14.01 -10.15 -4.35
C SER A 287 12.68 -10.78 -3.95
N ILE A 288 12.63 -11.67 -2.94
CA ILE A 288 11.35 -12.26 -2.53
C ILE A 288 10.40 -11.17 -2.02
N LEU A 289 10.93 -10.18 -1.28
CA LEU A 289 10.16 -9.04 -0.78
C LEU A 289 9.56 -8.21 -1.93
N SER A 290 10.31 -8.03 -3.02
CA SER A 290 9.82 -7.30 -4.19
C SER A 290 8.74 -8.05 -4.96
N ILE A 291 8.84 -9.38 -5.02
CA ILE A 291 7.86 -10.26 -5.69
C ILE A 291 6.57 -10.30 -4.87
N VAL A 292 6.65 -10.63 -3.58
CA VAL A 292 5.53 -10.66 -2.63
C VAL A 292 4.84 -9.29 -2.63
N GLY A 293 5.58 -8.21 -2.39
CA GLY A 293 5.02 -6.86 -2.36
C GLY A 293 4.46 -6.40 -3.71
N GLY A 294 5.00 -6.87 -4.83
CA GLY A 294 4.42 -6.60 -6.16
C GLY A 294 3.06 -7.25 -6.35
N ILE A 295 2.89 -8.48 -5.85
CA ILE A 295 1.62 -9.21 -5.90
C ILE A 295 0.60 -8.56 -4.95
N GLU A 296 1.02 -8.15 -3.75
CA GLU A 296 0.14 -7.44 -2.81
C GLU A 296 -0.39 -6.14 -3.41
N VAL A 297 0.46 -5.35 -4.08
CA VAL A 297 0.04 -4.15 -4.81
C VAL A 297 -1.01 -4.49 -5.88
N ALA A 298 -0.79 -5.56 -6.66
CA ALA A 298 -1.74 -5.97 -7.69
C ALA A 298 -3.11 -6.38 -7.10
N GLU A 299 -3.13 -7.06 -5.96
CA GLU A 299 -4.37 -7.43 -5.27
C GLU A 299 -5.08 -6.20 -4.67
N ALA A 300 -4.34 -5.28 -4.04
CA ALA A 300 -4.90 -4.03 -3.52
C ALA A 300 -5.52 -3.17 -4.63
N VAL A 301 -4.86 -3.07 -5.79
CA VAL A 301 -5.38 -2.36 -6.97
C VAL A 301 -6.66 -3.01 -7.49
N LYS A 302 -6.76 -4.35 -7.49
CA LYS A 302 -8.03 -5.03 -7.85
C LYS A 302 -9.15 -4.65 -6.88
N VAL A 303 -8.89 -4.64 -5.57
CA VAL A 303 -9.86 -4.19 -4.57
C VAL A 303 -10.34 -2.77 -4.89
N ILE A 304 -9.42 -1.81 -5.02
CA ILE A 304 -9.76 -0.40 -5.29
C ILE A 304 -10.52 -0.23 -6.61
N THR A 305 -10.13 -0.95 -7.65
CA THR A 305 -10.78 -0.86 -8.97
C THR A 305 -12.13 -1.56 -9.03
N GLY A 306 -12.53 -2.28 -7.96
CA GLY A 306 -13.80 -3.02 -7.86
C GLY A 306 -13.76 -4.39 -8.53
N LYS A 307 -12.56 -4.94 -8.78
CA LYS A 307 -12.37 -6.28 -9.34
C LYS A 307 -12.25 -7.30 -8.21
N LYS A 308 -12.70 -8.53 -8.47
CA LYS A 308 -12.50 -9.63 -7.52
C LYS A 308 -10.99 -9.90 -7.35
N PRO A 309 -10.43 -9.85 -6.14
CA PRO A 309 -9.03 -10.22 -5.90
C PRO A 309 -8.78 -11.69 -6.27
N SER A 310 -7.62 -11.99 -6.84
CA SER A 310 -7.32 -13.34 -7.30
C SER A 310 -6.97 -14.30 -6.17
N LEU A 311 -6.58 -13.77 -5.00
CA LEU A 311 -6.15 -14.53 -3.83
C LEU A 311 -7.19 -14.47 -2.69
N SER A 312 -8.46 -14.19 -3.01
CA SER A 312 -9.55 -14.14 -2.00
C SER A 312 -9.98 -15.51 -1.47
N ASP A 313 -9.63 -16.59 -2.16
CA ASP A 313 -10.06 -17.97 -1.87
C ASP A 313 -8.88 -18.97 -1.84
N LYS A 314 -7.65 -18.45 -1.82
CA LYS A 314 -6.42 -19.23 -1.81
C LYS A 314 -5.23 -18.43 -1.30
N ILE A 315 -4.28 -19.14 -0.72
CA ILE A 315 -2.94 -18.65 -0.40
C ILE A 315 -2.04 -18.97 -1.58
N LEU A 316 -1.32 -17.97 -2.08
CA LEU A 316 -0.22 -18.16 -3.02
C LEU A 316 1.08 -18.33 -2.24
N HIS A 317 1.76 -19.44 -2.48
CA HIS A 317 3.11 -19.70 -1.99
C HIS A 317 4.09 -19.46 -3.14
N VAL A 318 5.14 -18.69 -2.86
CA VAL A 318 6.19 -18.36 -3.80
C VAL A 318 7.50 -18.89 -3.24
N ASP A 319 8.25 -19.61 -4.06
CA ASP A 319 9.61 -20.06 -3.76
C ASP A 319 10.54 -19.59 -4.88
N ILE A 320 11.53 -18.76 -4.58
CA ILE A 320 12.44 -18.24 -5.62
C ILE A 320 13.70 -19.07 -5.82
N GLU A 321 13.93 -20.08 -4.99
CA GLU A 321 15.03 -21.03 -5.20
C GLU A 321 14.73 -21.91 -6.41
N ASN A 322 13.51 -22.45 -6.46
CA ASN A 322 13.05 -23.29 -7.57
C ASN A 322 12.16 -22.54 -8.58
N LEU A 323 11.83 -21.28 -8.29
CA LEU A 323 10.90 -20.43 -9.06
C LEU A 323 9.49 -21.04 -9.15
N ASP A 324 9.00 -21.56 -8.03
CA ASP A 324 7.71 -22.21 -7.92
C ASP A 324 6.63 -21.29 -7.37
N PHE A 325 5.45 -21.36 -8.00
CA PHE A 325 4.24 -20.64 -7.60
C PHE A 325 3.12 -21.67 -7.40
N THR A 326 2.82 -21.98 -6.15
CA THR A 326 1.81 -22.98 -5.79
C THR A 326 0.69 -22.34 -4.99
N THR A 327 -0.53 -22.90 -5.06
CA THR A 327 -1.68 -22.31 -4.36
C THR A 327 -2.42 -23.33 -3.51
N THR A 328 -2.81 -22.91 -2.32
CA THR A 328 -3.65 -23.70 -1.40
C THR A 328 -4.99 -23.02 -1.23
N ARG A 329 -6.10 -23.71 -1.49
CA ARG A 329 -7.45 -23.15 -1.32
C ARG A 329 -7.78 -22.92 0.15
N THR A 330 -8.55 -21.88 0.43
CA THR A 330 -8.98 -21.52 1.79
C THR A 330 -10.48 -21.30 1.84
N PHE A 331 -11.06 -21.56 3.01
CA PHE A 331 -12.51 -21.48 3.23
C PHE A 331 -12.79 -20.74 4.53
N LYS A 332 -13.84 -19.93 4.52
CA LYS A 332 -14.32 -19.28 5.74
C LYS A 332 -14.85 -20.34 6.70
N VAL A 333 -14.46 -20.24 7.97
CA VAL A 333 -14.96 -21.09 9.06
C VAL A 333 -16.18 -20.43 9.68
N GLU A 334 -17.30 -21.14 9.76
CA GLU A 334 -18.57 -20.60 10.28
C GLU A 334 -18.45 -20.21 11.75
N GLU A 335 -17.83 -21.06 12.58
CA GLU A 335 -17.63 -20.85 14.02
C GLU A 335 -16.33 -20.09 14.35
N CYS A 336 -15.75 -19.36 13.38
CA CYS A 336 -14.56 -18.55 13.66
C CYS A 336 -14.87 -17.50 14.76
N PRO A 337 -14.05 -17.38 15.82
CA PRO A 337 -14.28 -16.41 16.90
C PRO A 337 -14.06 -14.96 16.47
N VAL A 338 -13.48 -14.73 15.28
CA VAL A 338 -13.22 -13.39 14.75
C VAL A 338 -14.28 -12.96 13.72
N CYS A 339 -14.48 -13.75 12.66
CA CYS A 339 -15.36 -13.38 11.54
C CYS A 339 -16.64 -14.24 11.40
N GLY A 340 -16.87 -15.13 12.36
CA GLY A 340 -17.97 -16.10 12.37
C GLY A 340 -18.86 -15.98 13.61
N THR A 341 -19.56 -17.07 13.94
CA THR A 341 -20.46 -17.18 15.10
C THR A 341 -19.76 -17.66 16.38
N GLY A 342 -18.46 -17.96 16.30
CA GLY A 342 -17.67 -18.46 17.42
C GLY A 342 -17.65 -17.49 18.59
N LYS A 343 -17.41 -18.03 19.80
CA LYS A 343 -17.29 -17.21 21.01
C LYS A 343 -16.06 -16.31 20.89
N LYS A 344 -16.27 -15.00 20.93
CA LYS A 344 -15.19 -14.01 20.95
C LYS A 344 -14.35 -14.19 22.21
N GLU A 345 -13.04 -14.32 22.05
CA GLU A 345 -12.10 -14.25 23.15
C GLU A 345 -11.89 -12.78 23.53
N GLU A 346 -12.17 -12.44 24.79
CA GLU A 346 -11.85 -11.13 25.34
C GLU A 346 -10.43 -11.18 25.91
N THR A 347 -9.48 -10.56 25.25
CA THR A 347 -8.14 -10.35 25.80
C THR A 347 -8.24 -9.37 26.97
N VAL A 348 -7.67 -9.72 28.13
CA VAL A 348 -7.60 -8.83 29.30
C VAL A 348 -6.79 -7.59 28.92
N LYS A 349 -7.30 -6.40 29.25
CA LYS A 349 -6.59 -5.15 28.93
C LYS A 349 -5.34 -5.00 29.79
N GLU A 350 -4.17 -4.97 29.16
CA GLU A 350 -2.90 -4.63 29.80
C GLU A 350 -2.67 -3.11 29.77
N GLU A 351 -1.79 -2.58 30.64
CA GLU A 351 -1.49 -1.14 30.69
C GLU A 351 -0.41 -0.73 29.66
N LEU A 352 0.58 -1.61 29.45
CA LEU A 352 1.66 -1.46 28.49
C LEU A 352 1.80 -2.76 27.70
N ILE A 353 1.96 -2.66 26.38
CA ILE A 353 2.40 -3.78 25.54
C ILE A 353 3.90 -3.68 25.34
N LEU A 354 4.59 -4.80 25.51
CA LEU A 354 6.03 -4.91 25.30
C LEU A 354 6.33 -5.88 24.17
N GLU A 355 7.23 -5.48 23.27
CA GLU A 355 7.70 -6.32 22.17
C GLU A 355 9.23 -6.21 22.07
N GLU A 356 9.93 -7.34 22.12
CA GLU A 356 11.37 -7.37 21.82
C GLU A 356 11.59 -7.31 20.30
N LEU A 357 12.38 -6.34 19.86
CA LEU A 357 12.75 -6.12 18.47
C LEU A 357 13.99 -6.91 18.09
N CYS A 358 13.95 -7.53 16.91
CA CYS A 358 15.04 -8.36 16.38
C CYS A 358 16.32 -7.57 16.01
N GLY A 359 16.28 -6.23 16.03
CA GLY A 359 17.42 -5.35 15.77
C GLY A 359 18.47 -5.42 16.88
N ARG A 360 19.57 -6.15 16.63
CA ARG A 360 20.73 -6.22 17.53
C ARG A 360 21.63 -5.02 17.30
N ASN A 361 21.30 -3.87 17.90
CA ASN A 361 22.10 -2.65 17.82
C ASN A 361 23.46 -2.86 18.51
N ARG A 362 24.45 -3.38 17.75
CA ARG A 362 25.76 -3.82 18.25
C ARG A 362 25.68 -4.86 19.37
N GLY A 363 24.71 -5.78 19.28
CA GLY A 363 24.51 -6.86 20.26
C GLY A 363 23.64 -6.49 21.47
N LYS A 364 23.07 -5.28 21.51
CA LYS A 364 22.13 -4.86 22.55
C LYS A 364 20.71 -5.29 22.21
N ARG A 365 19.94 -5.68 23.23
CA ARG A 365 18.50 -5.97 23.12
C ARG A 365 17.73 -4.67 22.89
N THR A 366 16.66 -4.75 22.12
CA THR A 366 15.83 -3.60 21.77
C THR A 366 14.39 -3.93 22.12
N PHE A 367 13.71 -3.05 22.84
CA PHE A 367 12.31 -3.23 23.24
C PHE A 367 11.47 -2.09 22.70
N SER A 368 10.29 -2.41 22.19
CA SER A 368 9.24 -1.44 21.91
C SER A 368 8.20 -1.51 23.00
N ILE A 369 7.89 -0.36 23.57
CA ILE A 369 6.87 -0.18 24.58
C ILE A 369 5.76 0.65 23.97
N THR A 370 4.53 0.13 24.00
CA THR A 370 3.35 0.84 23.53
C THR A 370 2.30 0.89 24.63
N PRO A 371 1.92 2.10 25.11
CA PRO A 371 0.84 2.22 26.06
C PRO A 371 -0.50 1.87 25.39
N THR A 372 -1.38 1.20 26.12
CA THR A 372 -2.70 0.81 25.59
C THR A 372 -3.67 1.98 25.49
N SER A 373 -3.32 3.12 26.09
CA SER A 373 -3.95 4.43 25.88
C SER A 373 -2.91 5.42 25.38
N THR A 374 -3.15 6.02 24.20
CA THR A 374 -2.24 7.03 23.63
C THR A 374 -2.34 8.34 24.40
N PHE A 375 -1.22 9.06 24.50
CA PHE A 375 -1.14 10.39 25.12
C PHE A 375 -0.10 11.24 24.41
N ASP A 376 -0.23 12.57 24.48
CA ASP A 376 0.77 13.48 23.92
C ASP A 376 1.98 13.60 24.86
N LEU A 377 3.17 13.26 24.33
CA LEU A 377 4.43 13.30 25.07
C LEU A 377 4.80 14.74 25.48
N ASP A 378 5.01 14.97 26.77
CA ASP A 378 5.61 16.22 27.26
C ASP A 378 7.13 16.19 27.03
N VAL A 379 7.53 16.61 25.82
CA VAL A 379 8.92 16.62 25.38
C VAL A 379 9.82 17.42 26.34
N ASN A 380 9.32 18.52 26.92
CA ASN A 380 10.13 19.36 27.80
C ASN A 380 10.39 18.66 29.13
N SER A 381 9.37 18.03 29.70
CA SER A 381 9.49 17.24 30.94
C SER A 381 10.45 16.07 30.75
N VAL A 382 10.24 15.26 29.71
CA VAL A 382 11.08 14.08 29.41
C VAL A 382 12.53 14.50 29.15
N THR A 383 12.75 15.58 28.40
CA THR A 383 14.10 16.13 28.15
C THR A 383 14.78 16.56 29.45
N GLY A 384 14.06 17.19 30.37
CA GLY A 384 14.57 17.60 31.67
C GLY A 384 15.03 16.41 32.51
N ILE A 385 14.19 15.37 32.60
CA ILE A 385 14.48 14.13 33.33
C ILE A 385 15.66 13.38 32.68
N ALA A 386 15.67 13.27 31.36
CA ALA A 386 16.71 12.60 30.59
C ALA A 386 18.09 13.23 30.85
N LYS A 387 18.18 14.57 30.82
CA LYS A 387 19.44 15.30 31.13
C LYS A 387 19.92 15.05 32.55
N GLN A 388 19.01 15.04 33.54
CA GLN A 388 19.38 14.72 34.93
C GLN A 388 19.93 13.29 35.09
N LYS A 389 19.45 12.36 34.25
CA LYS A 389 19.91 10.97 34.19
C LYS A 389 21.13 10.76 33.28
N GLY A 390 21.73 11.82 32.75
CA GLY A 390 22.94 11.75 31.94
C GLY A 390 22.72 11.38 30.46
N PHE A 391 21.49 11.49 29.95
CA PHE A 391 21.22 11.33 28.52
C PHE A 391 21.59 12.60 27.74
N LEU A 392 22.18 12.40 26.58
CA LEU A 392 22.32 13.39 25.52
C LEU A 392 21.06 13.36 24.64
N ILE A 393 20.66 14.53 24.14
CA ILE A 393 19.53 14.66 23.21
C ILE A 393 20.10 14.60 21.79
N ASP A 394 19.75 13.56 21.04
CA ASP A 394 20.20 13.40 19.65
C ASP A 394 19.22 14.06 18.67
N ASN A 395 17.92 13.96 18.95
CA ASN A 395 16.88 14.54 18.10
C ASN A 395 15.69 15.02 18.94
N GLN A 396 15.16 16.19 18.60
CA GLN A 396 13.91 16.72 19.12
C GLN A 396 13.10 17.24 17.93
N GLY A 397 12.20 16.38 17.42
CA GLY A 397 11.41 16.64 16.21
C GLY A 397 9.92 16.83 16.49
N GLU A 398 9.14 17.04 15.43
CA GLU A 398 7.69 17.23 15.50
C GLU A 398 6.93 15.97 15.98
N PHE A 399 7.53 14.80 15.75
CA PHE A 399 6.90 13.48 15.92
C PHE A 399 7.54 12.63 17.03
N GLY A 400 8.64 13.06 17.64
CA GLY A 400 9.33 12.27 18.65
C GLY A 400 10.58 12.93 19.27
N LEU A 401 11.15 12.23 20.24
CA LEU A 401 12.32 12.62 21.03
C LEU A 401 13.29 11.43 21.13
N SER A 402 14.52 11.62 20.68
CA SER A 402 15.58 10.60 20.76
C SER A 402 16.67 11.00 21.73
N LEU A 403 16.99 10.08 22.63
CA LEU A 403 17.84 10.25 23.81
C LEU A 403 18.90 9.15 23.81
N ARG A 404 20.14 9.45 24.19
CA ARG A 404 21.17 8.41 24.36
C ARG A 404 22.09 8.60 25.54
N THR A 405 22.61 7.50 26.06
CA THR A 405 23.85 7.44 26.84
C THR A 405 24.90 6.65 26.05
N ASN A 406 26.01 6.28 26.68
CA ASN A 406 26.95 5.32 26.08
C ASN A 406 26.32 3.93 25.89
N ASP A 407 25.39 3.57 26.78
CA ASP A 407 24.86 2.22 26.87
C ASP A 407 23.42 2.08 26.39
N LEU A 408 22.63 3.15 26.48
CA LEU A 408 21.20 3.14 26.21
C LEU A 408 20.86 4.11 25.07
N TYR A 409 19.86 3.75 24.27
CA TYR A 409 19.23 4.65 23.32
C TYR A 409 17.71 4.54 23.46
N VAL A 410 17.02 5.66 23.56
CA VAL A 410 15.57 5.72 23.74
C VAL A 410 14.99 6.68 22.71
N SER A 411 14.06 6.21 21.90
CA SER A 411 13.31 7.02 20.95
C SER A 411 11.83 7.00 21.32
N PHE A 412 11.34 8.08 21.91
CA PHE A 412 9.92 8.29 22.17
C PHE A 412 9.21 8.82 20.93
N MET A 413 8.04 8.26 20.66
CA MET A 413 7.07 8.77 19.70
C MET A 413 6.11 9.74 20.41
N LYS A 414 5.57 10.71 19.67
CA LYS A 414 4.66 11.73 20.20
C LYS A 414 3.44 11.18 20.93
N LYS A 415 2.96 10.00 20.53
CA LYS A 415 1.77 9.35 21.09
C LYS A 415 2.04 8.36 22.23
N GLY A 416 3.24 8.43 22.82
CA GLY A 416 3.60 7.70 24.03
C GLY A 416 4.40 6.43 23.78
N SER A 417 4.34 5.80 22.60
CA SER A 417 5.19 4.65 22.30
C SER A 417 6.68 5.00 22.37
N ALA A 418 7.54 4.03 22.72
CA ALA A 418 8.99 4.23 22.75
C ALA A 418 9.74 2.99 22.27
N VAL A 419 10.85 3.20 21.57
CA VAL A 419 11.85 2.17 21.26
C VAL A 419 13.05 2.37 22.18
N ILE A 420 13.45 1.31 22.89
CA ILE A 420 14.46 1.33 23.95
C ILE A 420 15.51 0.27 23.67
N VAL A 421 16.72 0.72 23.34
CA VAL A 421 17.88 -0.11 23.02
C VAL A 421 18.84 -0.14 24.22
N GLY A 422 19.31 -1.34 24.58
CA GLY A 422 20.27 -1.55 25.66
C GLY A 422 19.75 -2.03 27.02
N PRO A 423 18.43 -2.05 27.34
CA PRO A 423 17.96 -2.69 28.56
C PRO A 423 18.35 -4.16 28.66
N LYS A 424 18.50 -4.65 29.90
CA LYS A 424 18.86 -6.05 30.16
C LYS A 424 17.72 -7.01 29.84
N ASP A 425 16.51 -6.61 30.18
CA ASP A 425 15.29 -7.37 30.03
C ASP A 425 14.07 -6.44 29.92
N GLU A 426 12.91 -7.05 29.77
CA GLU A 426 11.62 -6.38 29.66
C GLU A 426 11.29 -5.47 30.85
N LYS A 427 11.64 -5.91 32.07
CA LYS A 427 11.37 -5.14 33.29
C LYS A 427 12.24 -3.90 33.34
N ASP A 428 13.51 -4.02 32.98
CA ASP A 428 14.46 -2.91 32.88
C ASP A 428 14.00 -1.88 31.84
N ALA A 429 13.45 -2.34 30.70
CA ALA A 429 12.87 -1.46 29.68
C ALA A 429 11.65 -0.67 30.20
N ILE A 430 10.71 -1.35 30.89
CA ILE A 430 9.52 -0.71 31.48
C ILE A 430 9.89 0.31 32.56
N ILE A 431 10.88 -0.03 33.40
CA ILE A 431 11.39 0.87 34.42
C ILE A 431 11.95 2.12 33.75
N LEU A 432 12.85 1.96 32.78
CA LEU A 432 13.46 3.08 32.09
C LEU A 432 12.44 3.99 31.40
N TYR A 433 11.44 3.40 30.73
CA TYR A 433 10.34 4.12 30.10
C TYR A 433 9.56 4.98 31.10
N ASN A 434 9.09 4.37 32.19
CA ASN A 434 8.31 5.08 33.20
C ASN A 434 9.12 6.14 33.93
N GLU A 435 10.40 5.87 34.21
CA GLU A 435 11.30 6.84 34.81
C GLU A 435 11.49 8.07 33.93
N LEU A 436 11.67 7.88 32.62
CA LEU A 436 11.85 8.99 31.67
C LEU A 436 10.56 9.80 31.46
N LEU A 437 9.39 9.17 31.60
CA LEU A 437 8.10 9.87 31.62
C LEU A 437 7.79 10.58 32.95
N GLY A 438 8.58 10.37 33.99
CA GLY A 438 8.33 10.92 35.32
C GLY A 438 7.20 10.21 36.09
N ASN A 439 6.79 9.03 35.62
CA ASN A 439 5.79 8.20 36.31
C ASN A 439 6.44 7.53 37.53
N LYS A 440 5.80 7.61 38.70
CA LYS A 440 6.28 6.91 39.91
C LYS A 440 6.11 5.40 39.74
N ILE A 441 7.20 4.67 39.65
CA ILE A 441 7.19 3.20 39.67
C ILE A 441 6.87 2.74 41.09
N ILE A 442 5.73 2.08 41.27
CA ILE A 442 5.46 1.30 42.48
C ILE A 442 6.39 0.09 42.40
N LYS A 443 7.49 0.11 43.16
CA LYS A 443 8.36 -1.07 43.29
C LYS A 443 7.51 -2.24 43.81
N PRO A 444 7.56 -3.43 43.18
CA PRO A 444 7.01 -4.62 43.82
C PRO A 444 7.78 -4.85 45.11
N THR A 445 7.07 -4.93 46.23
CA THR A 445 7.61 -5.46 47.47
C THR A 445 8.03 -6.91 47.23
N ASN A 446 9.26 -7.24 47.64
CA ASN A 446 9.94 -8.54 47.50
C ASN A 446 9.06 -9.76 47.77
#